data_AF-A0A246PL01-F1
#
_entry.id   AF-A0A246PL01-F1
#
_cell.length_a   1.000
_cell.length_b   1.000
_cell.length_c   1.000
_cell.angle_alpha   90.00
_cell.angle_beta   90.00
_cell.angle_gamma   90.00
#
_symmetry.space_group_name_H-M   'P 1'
#
loop_
_entity.id
_entity.type
_entity.pdbx_description
1 polymer ?
#
loop_
_entity_poly.entity_id
_entity_poly.type
_entity_poly.pdbx_seq_one_letter_code
_entity_poly.pdbx_strand_id
1 'polypeptide(L)'
;MNPLKDKQLTYWLVNLGNMYYTGGLLRKKEDESTFSYEFVNDKTYAFPFLEEHGAMRIAEKCGGTVVDFTATCEELTILEDKNERYINSESKARLEQELNAREEMKKAEDIKTLEYELEQLNHSKN
;
A
#
# COMPACT_ATOMS: atom_id res chain seq x y z
N MET A 1 -15.22 31.48 5.40
CA MET A 1 -14.54 30.91 4.21
C MET A 1 -13.07 30.81 4.53
N ASN A 2 -12.42 29.67 4.26
CA ASN A 2 -10.98 29.53 4.43
C ASN A 2 -10.29 30.25 3.25
N PRO A 3 -9.60 31.39 3.44
CA PRO A 3 -9.03 32.19 2.35
C PRO A 3 -7.90 31.47 1.60
N LEU A 4 -7.45 30.32 2.10
CA LEU A 4 -6.42 29.49 1.47
C LEU A 4 -7.00 28.39 0.57
N LYS A 5 -8.33 28.22 0.55
CA LYS A 5 -8.98 27.10 -0.16
C LYS A 5 -8.68 27.13 -1.67
N ASP A 6 -8.73 28.30 -2.29
CA ASP A 6 -8.53 28.47 -3.73
C ASP A 6 -7.09 28.84 -4.10
N LYS A 7 -6.17 28.87 -3.11
CA LYS A 7 -4.77 29.18 -3.38
C LYS A 7 -4.16 28.00 -4.13
N GLN A 8 -3.66 28.27 -5.32
CA GLN A 8 -2.89 27.27 -6.07
C GLN A 8 -1.51 27.11 -5.46
N LEU A 9 -1.12 25.86 -5.28
CA LEU A 9 0.19 25.43 -4.85
C LEU A 9 0.81 24.59 -5.96
N THR A 10 2.10 24.81 -6.18
CA THR A 10 2.90 23.96 -7.07
C THR A 10 3.35 22.72 -6.30
N TYR A 11 3.25 21.57 -6.95
CA TYR A 11 3.75 20.30 -6.45
C TYR A 11 4.41 19.55 -7.59
N TRP A 12 5.22 18.55 -7.25
CA TRP A 12 5.98 17.78 -8.22
C TRP A 12 5.63 16.30 -8.12
N LEU A 13 5.52 15.64 -9.28
CA LEU A 13 5.38 14.20 -9.38
C LEU A 13 6.60 13.62 -10.10
N VAL A 14 6.97 12.40 -9.72
CA VAL A 14 8.04 11.64 -10.38
C VAL A 14 7.42 10.66 -11.35
N ASN A 15 7.81 10.78 -12.62
CA ASN A 15 7.40 9.90 -13.70
C ASN A 15 8.51 8.94 -14.09
N LEU A 16 8.15 7.70 -14.38
CA LEU A 16 8.99 6.71 -15.03
C LEU A 16 8.24 6.19 -16.26
N GLY A 17 8.51 6.79 -17.42
CA GLY A 17 7.71 6.56 -18.63
C GLY A 17 6.27 7.02 -18.43
N ASN A 18 5.33 6.08 -18.38
CA ASN A 18 3.89 6.33 -18.18
C ASN A 18 3.41 6.02 -16.75
N MET A 19 4.34 5.86 -15.80
CA MET A 19 4.02 5.53 -14.41
C MET A 19 4.42 6.65 -13.46
N TYR A 20 3.67 6.83 -12.39
CA TYR A 20 3.84 7.83 -11.35
C TYR A 20 4.31 7.18 -10.05
N TYR A 21 5.32 7.76 -9.42
CA TYR A 21 5.80 7.30 -8.12
C TYR A 21 4.72 7.41 -7.05
N THR A 22 4.51 6.35 -6.28
CA THR A 22 3.53 6.31 -5.18
C THR A 22 4.16 6.31 -3.80
N GLY A 23 5.46 6.06 -3.70
CA GLY A 23 6.12 5.93 -2.41
C GLY A 23 7.03 4.72 -2.33
N GLY A 24 7.60 4.56 -1.14
CA GLY A 24 8.40 3.41 -0.80
C GLY A 24 7.57 2.35 -0.11
N LEU A 25 7.69 1.10 -0.56
CA LEU A 25 7.29 -0.02 0.28
C LEU A 25 8.50 -0.54 1.07
N LEU A 26 8.37 -0.49 2.40
CA LEU A 26 9.21 -1.25 3.30
C LEU A 26 8.87 -2.74 3.12
N ARG A 27 9.80 -3.52 2.54
CA ARG A 27 9.66 -4.97 2.51
C ARG A 27 9.94 -5.55 3.90
N LYS A 28 9.56 -6.81 4.09
CA LYS A 28 9.51 -7.57 5.37
C LYS A 28 10.79 -7.55 6.26
N LYS A 29 11.92 -6.99 5.80
CA LYS A 29 13.12 -6.78 6.62
C LYS A 29 13.46 -5.29 6.60
N GLU A 30 13.36 -4.63 7.75
CA GLU A 30 13.68 -3.21 7.89
C GLU A 30 15.20 -2.95 7.78
N ASP A 31 15.77 -3.20 6.61
CA ASP A 31 17.08 -2.70 6.24
C ASP A 31 17.01 -1.98 4.87
N GLU A 32 17.91 -1.03 4.65
CA GLU A 32 17.96 -0.23 3.42
C GLU A 32 18.14 -1.09 2.15
N SER A 33 18.50 -2.37 2.29
CA SER A 33 18.69 -3.30 1.17
C SER A 33 17.39 -3.91 0.64
N THR A 34 16.26 -3.74 1.34
CA THR A 34 14.96 -4.27 0.89
C THR A 34 13.90 -3.22 0.56
N PHE A 35 14.27 -1.94 0.48
CA PHE A 35 13.36 -0.89 0.07
C PHE A 35 12.99 -1.02 -1.43
N SER A 36 11.72 -0.81 -1.77
CA SER A 36 11.28 -0.74 -3.18
C SER A 36 10.55 0.55 -3.46
N TYR A 37 10.90 1.17 -4.59
CA TYR A 37 10.17 2.30 -5.15
C TYR A 37 8.99 1.77 -5.94
N GLU A 38 7.78 2.24 -5.62
CA GLU A 38 6.57 1.84 -6.32
C GLU A 38 6.10 2.91 -7.30
N PHE A 39 5.52 2.41 -8.39
CA PHE A 39 5.01 3.23 -9.48
C PHE A 39 3.68 2.68 -9.99
N VAL A 40 2.76 3.56 -10.37
CA VAL A 40 1.42 3.22 -10.86
C VAL A 40 1.09 3.99 -12.13
N ASN A 41 0.24 3.43 -13.00
CA ASN A 41 -0.20 4.12 -14.21
C ASN A 41 -1.21 5.25 -13.94
N ASP A 42 -1.89 5.21 -12.79
CA ASP A 42 -2.93 6.20 -12.45
C ASP A 42 -2.37 7.29 -11.53
N LYS A 43 -2.27 8.50 -12.08
CA LYS A 43 -1.78 9.70 -11.39
C LYS A 43 -2.50 10.00 -10.07
N THR A 44 -3.75 9.57 -9.91
CA THR A 44 -4.55 9.88 -8.71
C THR A 44 -4.07 9.18 -7.44
N TYR A 45 -3.12 8.25 -7.56
CA TYR A 45 -2.44 7.61 -6.43
C TYR A 45 -0.96 8.02 -6.33
N ALA A 46 -0.51 8.99 -7.13
CA ALA A 46 0.88 9.45 -7.08
C ALA A 46 1.17 10.18 -5.76
N PHE A 47 2.42 10.10 -5.31
CA PHE A 47 2.90 10.83 -4.14
C PHE A 47 3.20 12.29 -4.53
N PRO A 48 2.49 13.29 -3.98
CA PRO A 48 2.77 14.69 -4.27
C PRO A 48 3.95 15.21 -3.46
N PHE A 49 5.03 15.59 -4.13
CA PHE A 49 6.12 16.31 -3.46
C PHE A 49 5.79 17.80 -3.38
N LEU A 50 5.86 18.37 -2.18
CA LEU A 50 5.78 19.83 -1.97
C LEU A 50 7.13 20.53 -2.14
N GLU A 51 8.20 19.77 -2.35
CA GLU A 51 9.55 20.27 -2.56
C GLU A 51 10.20 19.55 -3.75
N GLU A 52 10.57 20.29 -4.79
CA GLU A 52 11.13 19.77 -6.04
C GLU A 52 12.32 18.83 -5.81
N HIS A 53 13.23 19.20 -4.91
CA HIS A 53 14.45 18.43 -4.65
C HIS A 53 14.17 17.02 -4.11
N GLY A 54 13.05 16.82 -3.42
CA GLY A 54 12.59 15.50 -2.99
C GLY A 54 12.22 14.63 -4.19
N ALA A 55 11.43 15.18 -5.13
CA ALA A 55 11.06 14.51 -6.37
C ALA A 55 12.29 14.21 -7.24
N MET A 56 13.21 15.17 -7.39
CA MET A 56 14.45 15.00 -8.17
C MET A 56 15.28 13.83 -7.66
N ARG A 57 15.46 13.72 -6.35
CA ARG A 57 16.23 12.63 -5.75
C ARG A 57 15.65 11.26 -6.06
N ILE A 58 14.33 11.13 -6.07
CA ILE A 58 13.66 9.87 -6.42
C ILE A 58 13.77 9.60 -7.92
N ALA A 59 13.58 10.63 -8.75
CA ALA A 59 13.74 10.53 -10.20
C ALA A 59 15.16 10.06 -10.57
N GLU A 60 16.20 10.66 -10.00
CA GLU A 60 17.60 10.27 -10.21
C GLU A 60 17.85 8.80 -9.83
N LYS A 61 17.33 8.35 -8.69
CA LYS A 61 17.48 6.97 -8.23
C LYS A 61 16.77 5.95 -9.13
N CYS A 62 15.62 6.33 -9.69
CA CYS A 62 14.77 5.42 -10.46
C CYS A 62 14.95 5.55 -11.98
N GLY A 63 15.76 6.50 -12.46
CA GLY A 63 15.86 6.83 -13.89
C GLY A 63 14.61 7.51 -14.45
N GLY A 64 13.87 8.22 -13.61
CA GLY A 64 12.65 8.95 -13.96
C GLY A 64 12.88 10.43 -14.29
N THR A 65 11.77 11.15 -14.43
CA THR A 65 11.73 12.60 -14.66
C THR A 65 10.77 13.27 -13.68
N VAL A 66 11.05 14.51 -13.31
CA VAL A 66 10.14 15.31 -12.47
C VAL A 66 9.24 16.17 -13.35
N VAL A 67 7.96 16.23 -13.01
CA VAL A 67 6.97 17.09 -13.68
C VAL A 67 6.24 17.91 -12.62
N ASP A 68 6.17 19.23 -12.83
CA ASP A 68 5.44 20.14 -11.97
C ASP A 68 3.95 20.20 -12.35
N PHE A 69 3.12 20.43 -11.34
CA PHE A 69 1.69 20.60 -11.46
C PHE A 69 1.23 21.68 -10.49
N THR A 70 0.04 22.23 -10.73
CA THR A 70 -0.64 23.11 -9.79
C THR A 70 -1.96 22.52 -9.34
N ALA A 71 -2.29 22.73 -8.07
CA ALA A 71 -3.55 22.29 -7.46
C ALA A 71 -3.90 23.20 -6.28
N THR A 72 -5.18 23.24 -5.93
CA THR A 72 -5.63 23.85 -4.68
C THR A 72 -5.19 23.01 -3.48
N CYS A 73 -5.21 23.60 -2.27
CA CYS A 73 -4.96 22.84 -1.05
C CYS A 73 -5.94 21.67 -0.89
N GLU A 74 -7.22 21.85 -1.25
CA GLU A 74 -8.23 20.79 -1.14
C GLU A 74 -7.94 19.62 -2.09
N GLU A 75 -7.55 19.91 -3.33
CA GLU A 75 -7.15 18.88 -4.31
C GLU A 75 -5.88 18.14 -3.87
N LEU A 76 -4.90 18.83 -3.29
CA LEU A 76 -3.69 18.20 -2.75
C LEU A 76 -4.00 17.26 -1.58
N THR A 77 -4.84 17.69 -0.62
CA THR A 77 -5.27 16.83 0.49
C THR A 77 -5.99 15.58 -0.02
N ILE A 78 -6.85 15.71 -1.05
CA ILE A 78 -7.51 14.55 -1.66
C ILE A 78 -6.50 13.60 -2.32
N LEU A 79 -5.46 14.13 -2.96
CA LEU A 79 -4.40 13.33 -3.58
C LEU A 79 -3.57 12.58 -2.53
N GLU A 80 -3.18 13.26 -1.45
CA GLU A 80 -2.48 12.67 -0.30
C GLU A 80 -3.31 11.54 0.33
N ASP A 81 -4.59 11.78 0.62
CA ASP A 81 -5.50 10.78 1.17
C ASP A 81 -5.62 9.53 0.27
N LYS A 82 -5.67 9.72 -1.04
CA LYS A 82 -5.75 8.61 -2.00
C LYS A 82 -4.45 7.81 -2.05
N ASN A 83 -3.31 8.49 -2.09
CA ASN A 83 -2.01 7.86 -2.05
C ASN A 83 -1.82 7.06 -0.75
N GLU A 84 -2.14 7.64 0.41
CA GLU A 84 -2.03 6.97 1.71
C GLU A 84 -2.90 5.71 1.78
N ARG A 85 -4.14 5.77 1.29
CA ARG A 85 -5.01 4.59 1.23
C ARG A 85 -4.46 3.51 0.30
N TYR A 86 -3.86 3.91 -0.83
CA TYR A 86 -3.26 2.99 -1.79
C TYR A 86 -2.06 2.25 -1.18
N ILE A 87 -1.07 2.97 -0.63
CA ILE A 87 0.13 2.34 -0.05
C ILE A 87 -0.22 1.40 1.13
N ASN A 88 -1.27 1.73 1.89
CA ASN A 88 -1.71 0.91 3.02
C ASN A 88 -2.60 -0.27 2.60
N SER A 89 -3.07 -0.31 1.35
CA SER A 89 -4.00 -1.33 0.88
C SER A 89 -3.34 -2.71 0.76
N GLU A 90 -2.10 -2.78 0.30
CA GLU A 90 -1.37 -4.05 0.15
C GLU A 90 -1.13 -4.72 1.50
N SER A 91 -0.67 -3.95 2.50
CA SER A 91 -0.45 -4.48 3.85
C SER A 91 -1.73 -5.00 4.49
N LYS A 92 -2.87 -4.32 4.26
CA LYS A 92 -4.19 -4.77 4.73
C LYS A 92 -4.64 -6.05 4.03
N ALA A 93 -4.54 -6.09 2.70
CA ALA A 93 -4.91 -7.26 1.90
C ALA A 93 -4.07 -8.49 2.28
N ARG A 94 -2.76 -8.30 2.50
CA ARG A 94 -1.87 -9.38 2.96
C ARG A 94 -2.26 -9.89 4.35
N LEU A 95 -2.53 -8.98 5.29
CA LEU A 95 -2.97 -9.36 6.63
C LEU A 95 -4.27 -10.16 6.60
N GLU A 96 -5.24 -9.72 5.79
CA GLU A 96 -6.52 -10.41 5.62
C GLU A 96 -6.33 -11.82 5.05
N GLN A 97 -5.48 -11.99 4.03
CA GLN A 97 -5.14 -13.30 3.49
C GLN A 97 -4.46 -14.22 4.53
N GLU A 98 -3.52 -13.70 5.30
CA GLU A 98 -2.84 -14.46 6.36
C GLU A 98 -3.81 -14.88 7.48
N LEU A 99 -4.75 -14.01 7.86
CA LEU A 99 -5.79 -14.33 8.85
C LEU A 99 -6.74 -15.41 8.33
N ASN A 100 -7.22 -15.27 7.09
CA ASN A 100 -8.10 -16.26 6.46
C ASN A 100 -7.41 -17.62 6.34
N ALA A 101 -6.14 -17.67 5.94
CA ALA A 101 -5.38 -18.91 5.86
C ALA A 101 -5.24 -19.59 7.24
N ARG A 102 -4.98 -18.83 8.30
CA ARG A 102 -4.91 -19.37 9.67
C ARG A 102 -6.26 -19.90 10.16
N GLU A 103 -7.35 -19.22 9.83
CA GLU A 103 -8.69 -19.66 10.19
C GLU A 103 -9.03 -21.00 9.52
N GLU A 104 -8.72 -21.15 8.23
CA GLU A 104 -8.92 -22.39 7.49
C GLU A 104 -8.04 -23.54 8.02
N MET A 105 -6.78 -23.26 8.37
CA MET A 105 -5.92 -24.25 9.03
C MET A 105 -6.51 -24.73 10.36
N LYS A 106 -6.99 -23.80 11.19
CA LYS A 106 -7.61 -24.13 12.48
C LYS A 106 -8.87 -24.96 12.30
N LYS A 107 -9.74 -24.60 11.35
CA LYS A 107 -10.94 -25.41 11.02
C LYS A 107 -10.57 -26.85 10.63
N ALA A 108 -9.52 -27.03 9.83
CA ALA A 108 -9.05 -28.35 9.43
C ALA A 108 -8.50 -29.17 10.62
N GLU A 109 -7.82 -28.53 11.58
CA GLU A 109 -7.36 -29.17 12.83
C GLU A 109 -8.53 -29.56 13.74
N ASP A 110 -9.50 -28.67 13.91
CA ASP A 110 -10.72 -28.91 14.71
C ASP A 110 -11.53 -30.08 14.12
N ILE A 111 -11.70 -30.14 12.79
CA ILE A 111 -12.39 -31.23 12.10
C ILE A 111 -11.68 -32.57 12.35
N LYS A 112 -10.36 -32.64 12.16
CA LYS A 112 -9.58 -33.86 12.42
C LYS A 112 -9.72 -34.34 13.87
N THR A 113 -9.76 -33.40 14.81
CA THR A 113 -9.93 -33.71 16.23
C THR A 113 -11.31 -34.32 16.49
N LEU A 114 -12.36 -33.74 15.93
CA LEU A 114 -13.73 -34.25 16.04
C LEU A 114 -13.91 -35.63 15.37
N GLU A 115 -13.30 -35.84 14.20
CA GLU A 115 -13.31 -37.13 13.51
C GLU A 115 -12.66 -38.23 14.38
N TYR A 116 -11.50 -37.93 14.97
CA TYR A 116 -10.82 -38.84 15.89
C TYR A 116 -11.67 -39.17 17.13
N GLU A 117 -12.27 -38.15 17.76
CA GLU A 117 -13.15 -38.36 18.93
C GLU A 117 -14.37 -39.23 18.60
N LEU A 118 -14.98 -39.02 17.43
CA LEU A 118 -16.09 -39.85 16.94
C LEU A 118 -15.67 -41.30 16.72
N GLU A 119 -14.50 -41.55 16.13
CA GLU A 119 -13.97 -42.90 15.96
C GLU A 119 -13.78 -43.62 17.31
N GLN A 120 -13.20 -42.94 18.30
CA GLN A 120 -12.99 -43.50 19.64
C GLN A 120 -14.32 -43.84 20.34
N LEU A 121 -15.32 -42.94 20.23
CA LEU A 121 -16.65 -43.18 20.81
C LEU A 121 -17.37 -44.37 20.15
N ASN A 122 -17.20 -44.56 18.85
CA ASN A 122 -17.78 -45.70 18.14
C ASN A 122 -17.10 -47.02 18.48
N HIS A 123 -15.77 -47.02 18.69
CA HIS A 123 -15.04 -48.22 19.13
C HIS A 123 -15.36 -48.60 20.58
N SER A 124 -15.66 -47.63 21.45
CA SER A 124 -16.04 -47.90 22.84
C SER A 124 -17.48 -48.43 23.02
N LYS A 125 -18.31 -48.40 21.97
CA LYS A 125 -19.73 -48.84 22.02
C LYS A 125 -19.98 -50.23 21.41
N ASN A 126 -18.97 -50.84 20.78
CA ASN A 126 -18.99 -52.23 20.29
C ASN A 126 -18.19 -53.14 21.23
#